data_AF-A0A072VQA1-F1
#
_entry.id   AF-A0A072VQA1-F1
#
_cell.length_a   1.000
_cell.length_b   1.000
_cell.length_c   1.000
_cell.angle_alpha   90.00
_cell.angle_beta   90.00
_cell.angle_gamma   90.00
#
_symmetry.space_group_name_H-M   'P 1'
#
loop_
_entity.id
_entity.type
_entity.pdbx_description
1 polymer ?
#
loop_
_entity_poly.entity_id
_entity_poly.type
_entity_poly.pdbx_seq_one_letter_code
_entity_poly.pdbx_strand_id
1 'polypeptide(L)'
;MARSHSFIMLLFLLQLINNSSSHEECRELSCGPYEPIIRFPFQLVKESSQHECVYPEFCLYCTQNKNTMMVLSTTSGPFIFFVDYIDYESNQLSISDPDNCISEKILKLNKTSFPPYRFYSESITKSSFFNCSSFKKRHLRNEDQSSQRSQDMITCPIYISDSYDSVIALDLVSCTKMFDTSNIFVQYLSVSLSWPEQNCTKCKAKSMKCKWKNNNTKGKTECFDCNKKRKTIQIPKSLIYASTG
;
A
#
# COMPACT_ATOMS: atom_id res chain seq x y z
N MET A 1 37.22 40.37 14.95
CA MET A 1 36.65 39.91 13.67
C MET A 1 36.76 38.39 13.40
N ALA A 2 37.81 37.69 13.85
CA ALA A 2 38.01 36.25 13.56
C ALA A 2 36.94 35.27 14.11
N ARG A 3 36.33 35.55 15.28
CA ARG A 3 35.31 34.67 15.90
C ARG A 3 34.01 34.58 15.09
N SER A 4 33.63 35.63 14.38
CA SER A 4 32.41 35.66 13.56
C SER A 4 32.52 34.78 12.32
N HIS A 5 33.70 34.75 11.68
CA HIS A 5 33.95 33.92 10.51
C HIS A 5 33.96 32.41 10.85
N SER A 6 34.49 32.05 12.02
CA SER A 6 34.49 30.65 12.49
C SER A 6 33.07 30.12 12.72
N PHE A 7 32.18 30.94 13.29
CA PHE A 7 30.76 30.59 13.48
C PHE A 7 30.01 30.46 12.14
N ILE A 8 30.26 31.37 11.20
CA ILE A 8 29.64 31.32 9.85
C ILE A 8 30.09 30.06 9.11
N MET A 9 31.37 29.70 9.18
CA MET A 9 31.88 28.46 8.56
C MET A 9 31.29 27.20 9.20
N LEU A 10 31.09 27.20 10.52
CA LEU A 10 30.43 26.09 11.23
C LEU A 10 28.96 25.93 10.81
N LEU A 11 28.23 27.05 10.63
CA LEU A 11 26.85 27.05 10.12
C LEU A 11 26.76 26.54 8.68
N PHE A 12 27.70 26.91 7.80
CA PHE A 12 27.77 26.35 6.44
C PHE A 12 28.11 24.85 6.43
N LEU A 13 28.99 24.40 7.31
CA LEU A 13 29.29 22.96 7.46
C LEU A 13 28.08 22.17 7.97
N LEU A 14 27.28 22.73 8.89
CA LEU A 14 26.03 22.13 9.36
C LEU A 14 24.96 22.05 8.25
N GLN A 15 24.88 23.05 7.37
CA GLN A 15 23.98 23.01 6.21
C GLN A 15 24.40 21.97 5.15
N LEU A 16 25.69 21.65 5.02
CA LEU A 16 26.20 20.62 4.11
C LEU A 16 25.93 19.18 4.59
N ILE A 17 25.58 18.99 5.87
CA ILE A 17 25.25 17.67 6.45
C ILE A 17 23.79 17.26 6.12
N ASN A 18 22.94 18.18 5.68
CA ASN A 18 21.55 17.91 5.29
C ASN A 18 21.40 17.36 3.86
N ASN A 19 22.30 16.49 3.42
CA ASN A 19 22.21 15.82 2.12
C ASN A 19 21.91 14.32 2.27
N SER A 20 20.97 13.98 3.16
CA SER A 20 20.55 12.60 3.44
C SER A 20 19.33 12.13 2.66
N SER A 21 18.64 12.99 1.90
CA SER A 21 17.36 12.62 1.26
C SER A 21 17.50 11.51 0.22
N SER A 22 18.61 11.46 -0.54
CA SER A 22 18.79 10.46 -1.60
C SER A 22 19.05 9.05 -1.06
N HIS A 23 19.57 8.91 0.16
CA HIS A 23 19.86 7.60 0.75
C HIS A 23 18.62 6.96 1.39
N GLU A 24 17.76 7.76 2.02
CA GLU A 24 16.47 7.28 2.54
C GLU A 24 15.51 6.85 1.41
N GLU A 25 15.42 7.64 0.33
CA GLU A 25 14.58 7.31 -0.84
C GLU A 25 14.99 5.99 -1.53
N CYS A 26 16.21 5.51 -1.30
CA CYS A 26 16.74 4.29 -1.91
C CYS A 26 16.59 3.05 -1.05
N ARG A 27 16.26 3.21 0.23
CA ARG A 27 16.03 2.07 1.12
C ARG A 27 14.69 1.42 0.81
N GLU A 28 14.64 0.11 0.94
CA GLU A 28 13.36 -0.60 0.96
C GLU A 28 12.62 -0.24 2.24
N LEU A 29 11.37 0.21 2.09
CA LEU A 29 10.51 0.59 3.20
C LEU A 29 9.58 -0.58 3.52
N SER A 30 9.24 -0.76 4.78
CA SER A 30 8.22 -1.70 5.24
C SER A 30 7.79 -1.30 6.65
N CYS A 31 6.55 -1.63 7.02
CA CYS A 31 6.04 -1.37 8.36
C CYS A 31 6.60 -2.35 9.41
N GLY A 32 7.09 -3.52 8.99
CA GLY A 32 7.66 -4.53 9.88
C GLY A 32 8.20 -5.77 9.15
N PRO A 33 8.82 -6.72 9.88
CA PRO A 33 9.42 -7.91 9.27
C PRO A 33 8.48 -8.83 8.49
N TYR A 34 7.18 -8.78 8.79
CA TYR A 34 6.14 -9.61 8.16
C TYR A 34 5.21 -8.81 7.25
N GLU A 35 5.62 -7.59 6.92
CA GLU A 35 4.82 -6.63 6.15
C GLU A 35 5.42 -6.47 4.75
N PRO A 36 4.59 -6.15 3.75
CA PRO A 36 5.05 -6.03 2.38
C PRO A 36 6.14 -4.97 2.24
N ILE A 37 7.07 -5.23 1.32
CA ILE A 37 8.06 -4.24 0.92
C ILE A 37 7.35 -3.15 0.11
N ILE A 38 7.53 -1.90 0.53
CA ILE A 38 6.93 -0.72 -0.08
C ILE A 38 7.96 -0.08 -1.01
N ARG A 39 7.57 0.04 -2.28
CA ARG A 39 8.31 0.63 -3.38
C ARG A 39 7.34 1.47 -4.22
N PHE A 40 7.90 2.25 -5.14
CA PHE A 40 7.11 2.95 -6.15
C PHE A 40 6.17 1.96 -6.90
N PRO A 41 4.89 2.29 -7.12
CA PRO A 41 4.27 3.62 -7.01
C PRO A 41 3.83 4.04 -5.61
N PHE A 42 3.90 3.17 -4.62
CA PHE A 42 3.43 3.48 -3.28
C PHE A 42 4.38 4.44 -2.54
N GLN A 43 3.78 5.33 -1.76
CA GLN A 43 4.48 6.23 -0.85
C GLN A 43 4.12 5.88 0.58
N LEU A 44 5.13 5.59 1.39
CA LEU A 44 4.93 5.40 2.82
C LEU A 44 4.95 6.76 3.52
N VAL A 45 3.88 7.09 4.23
CA VAL A 45 3.73 8.32 5.03
C VAL A 45 3.43 7.96 6.48
N LYS A 46 3.57 8.95 7.39
CA LYS A 46 3.09 8.78 8.76
C LYS A 46 1.56 8.78 8.76
N GLU A 47 0.96 8.05 9.68
CA GLU A 47 -0.49 7.98 9.86
C GLU A 47 -1.14 9.36 10.02
N SER A 48 -0.52 10.26 10.80
CA SER A 48 -0.97 11.65 10.99
C SER A 48 -0.71 12.58 9.80
N SER A 49 0.10 12.14 8.84
CA SER A 49 0.65 12.96 7.75
C SER A 49 0.21 12.46 6.37
N GLN A 50 -0.96 11.81 6.26
CA GLN A 50 -1.46 11.33 4.98
C GLN A 50 -1.63 12.44 3.92
N HIS A 51 -1.91 13.67 4.36
CA HIS A 51 -1.99 14.85 3.50
C HIS A 51 -0.65 15.27 2.87
N GLU A 52 0.48 14.80 3.40
CA GLU A 52 1.82 15.07 2.84
C GLU A 52 2.15 14.18 1.63
N CYS A 53 1.29 13.22 1.34
CA CYS A 53 1.49 12.30 0.24
C CYS A 53 1.29 13.00 -1.11
N VAL A 54 2.27 12.88 -1.99
CA VAL A 54 2.27 13.52 -3.31
C VAL A 54 1.12 12.98 -4.17
N TYR A 55 0.77 11.70 -3.97
CA TYR A 55 -0.28 11.00 -4.67
C TYR A 55 -1.20 10.27 -3.69
N PRO A 56 -2.30 10.90 -3.23
CA PRO A 56 -3.25 10.38 -2.24
C PRO A 56 -3.68 8.92 -2.48
N GLU A 57 -3.85 8.55 -3.74
CA GLU A 57 -4.34 7.23 -4.14
C GLU A 57 -3.29 6.11 -3.94
N PHE A 58 -2.01 6.46 -3.81
CA PHE A 58 -0.90 5.50 -3.63
C PHE A 58 -0.24 5.62 -2.24
N CYS A 59 -0.92 6.22 -1.27
CA CYS A 59 -0.37 6.37 0.07
C CYS A 59 -0.63 5.13 0.91
N LEU A 60 0.42 4.69 1.58
CA LEU A 60 0.36 3.68 2.63
C LEU A 60 0.85 4.30 3.93
N TYR A 61 0.38 3.78 5.05
CA TYR A 61 0.88 4.18 6.37
C TYR A 61 1.06 2.96 7.27
N CYS A 62 1.93 3.09 8.26
CA CYS A 62 2.13 2.07 9.28
C CYS A 62 1.30 2.41 10.52
N THR A 63 0.61 1.42 11.06
CA THR A 63 0.00 1.53 12.40
C THR A 63 1.03 1.34 13.50
N GLN A 64 0.65 1.61 14.75
CA GLN A 64 1.46 1.30 15.93
C GLN A 64 1.80 -0.18 16.05
N ASN A 65 0.89 -1.05 15.59
CA ASN A 65 1.07 -2.50 15.55
C ASN A 65 1.91 -2.97 14.35
N LYS A 66 2.53 -2.03 13.63
CA LYS A 66 3.36 -2.26 12.45
C LYS A 66 2.59 -2.81 11.26
N ASN A 67 1.28 -2.67 11.20
CA ASN A 67 0.52 -3.10 10.03
C ASN A 67 0.56 -2.05 8.93
N THR A 68 0.69 -2.50 7.69
CA THR A 68 0.58 -1.67 6.49
C THR A 68 -0.89 -1.45 6.17
N MET A 69 -1.28 -0.18 6.12
CA MET A 69 -2.66 0.23 5.87
C MET A 69 -2.75 1.13 4.65
N MET A 70 -3.90 1.11 4.00
CA MET A 70 -4.27 2.06 2.95
C MET A 70 -5.64 2.67 3.20
N VAL A 71 -5.84 3.88 2.68
CA VAL A 71 -7.15 4.50 2.56
C VAL A 71 -7.55 4.49 1.09
N LEU A 72 -8.51 3.65 0.73
CA LEU A 72 -9.05 3.60 -0.61
C LEU A 72 -10.13 4.68 -0.75
N SER A 73 -9.81 5.72 -1.53
CA SER A 73 -10.76 6.80 -1.83
C SER A 73 -11.76 6.35 -2.90
N THR A 74 -13.05 6.53 -2.63
CA THR A 74 -14.12 6.12 -3.55
C THR A 74 -15.17 7.21 -3.70
N THR A 75 -16.03 7.06 -4.70
CA THR A 75 -17.19 7.97 -4.91
C THR A 75 -18.20 7.96 -3.76
N SER A 76 -18.17 6.96 -2.86
CA SER A 76 -19.08 6.88 -1.70
C SER A 76 -18.37 7.07 -0.36
N GLY A 77 -17.15 7.61 -0.38
CA GLY A 77 -16.34 7.85 0.81
C GLY A 77 -15.15 6.88 0.94
N PRO A 78 -14.26 7.12 1.91
CA PRO A 78 -13.05 6.33 2.09
C PRO A 78 -13.35 4.97 2.73
N PHE A 79 -12.62 3.94 2.30
CA PHE A 79 -12.57 2.63 2.96
C PHE A 79 -11.15 2.36 3.43
N ILE A 80 -11.01 1.78 4.63
CA ILE A 80 -9.71 1.44 5.21
C ILE A 80 -9.51 -0.07 5.10
N PHE A 81 -8.31 -0.46 4.66
CA PHE A 81 -7.89 -1.84 4.49
C PHE A 81 -6.47 -2.06 5.00
N PHE A 82 -6.22 -3.28 5.49
CA PHE A 82 -4.87 -3.81 5.56
C PHE A 82 -4.36 -4.07 4.14
N VAL A 83 -3.05 -3.88 3.96
CA VAL A 83 -2.33 -4.30 2.76
C VAL A 83 -1.51 -5.53 3.11
N ASP A 84 -2.01 -6.70 2.72
CA ASP A 84 -1.40 -7.98 3.07
C ASP A 84 -0.20 -8.29 2.17
N TYR A 85 -0.29 -7.95 0.88
CA TYR A 85 0.74 -8.26 -0.10
C TYR A 85 0.74 -7.29 -1.28
N ILE A 86 1.92 -7.01 -1.84
CA ILE A 86 2.12 -6.13 -3.00
C ILE A 86 2.95 -6.88 -4.05
N ASP A 87 2.36 -7.15 -5.21
CA ASP A 87 3.03 -7.69 -6.38
C ASP A 87 3.34 -6.58 -7.39
N TYR A 88 4.61 -6.21 -7.48
CA TYR A 88 5.08 -5.19 -8.42
C TYR A 88 5.29 -5.70 -9.85
N GLU A 89 5.36 -7.02 -10.07
CA GLU A 89 5.51 -7.60 -11.41
C GLU A 89 4.19 -7.55 -12.16
N SER A 90 3.11 -7.92 -11.47
CA SER A 90 1.76 -7.95 -12.04
C SER A 90 0.92 -6.71 -11.71
N ASN A 91 1.45 -5.78 -10.91
CA ASN A 91 0.78 -4.58 -10.41
C ASN A 91 -0.50 -4.89 -9.63
N GLN A 92 -0.40 -5.80 -8.65
CA GLN A 92 -1.51 -6.27 -7.82
C GLN A 92 -1.28 -6.05 -6.33
N LEU A 93 -2.37 -5.75 -5.62
CA LEU A 93 -2.42 -5.48 -4.19
C LEU A 93 -3.43 -6.43 -3.56
N SER A 94 -3.01 -7.25 -2.61
CA SER A 94 -3.96 -8.00 -1.77
C SER A 94 -4.32 -7.18 -0.55
N ILE A 95 -5.63 -7.03 -0.30
CA ILE A 95 -6.17 -6.26 0.82
C ILE A 95 -7.15 -7.09 1.63
N SER A 96 -7.18 -6.85 2.95
CA SER A 96 -8.15 -7.44 3.87
C SER A 96 -8.79 -6.38 4.76
N ASP A 97 -9.94 -6.74 5.33
CA ASP A 97 -10.71 -5.87 6.19
C ASP A 97 -10.24 -5.99 7.65
N PRO A 98 -9.84 -4.89 8.30
CA PRO A 98 -9.52 -4.90 9.73
C PRO A 98 -10.64 -5.43 10.64
N ASP A 99 -11.89 -5.29 10.22
CA ASP A 99 -13.05 -5.77 10.97
C ASP A 99 -13.42 -7.23 10.61
N ASN A 100 -12.66 -7.89 9.73
CA ASN A 100 -12.92 -9.22 9.16
C ASN A 100 -14.26 -9.32 8.40
N CYS A 101 -14.74 -8.22 7.84
CA CYS A 101 -16.04 -8.09 7.17
C CYS A 101 -15.92 -7.74 5.68
N ILE A 102 -14.88 -8.28 5.04
CA ILE A 102 -14.44 -7.90 3.69
C ILE A 102 -15.57 -8.00 2.66
N SER A 103 -16.42 -9.02 2.76
CA SER A 103 -17.55 -9.25 1.84
C SER A 103 -18.54 -8.08 1.85
N GLU A 104 -18.80 -7.46 3.00
CA GLU A 104 -19.69 -6.30 3.10
C GLU A 104 -19.04 -5.03 2.53
N LYS A 105 -17.74 -4.84 2.77
CA LYS A 105 -16.99 -3.72 2.15
C LYS A 105 -16.96 -3.87 0.63
N ILE A 106 -16.71 -5.07 0.10
CA ILE A 106 -16.73 -5.34 -1.34
C ILE A 106 -18.13 -5.10 -1.93
N LEU A 107 -19.21 -5.51 -1.24
CA LEU A 107 -20.58 -5.23 -1.68
C LEU A 107 -20.81 -3.72 -1.90
N LYS A 108 -20.25 -2.88 -1.03
CA LYS A 108 -20.30 -1.41 -1.17
C LYS A 108 -19.38 -0.96 -2.32
N LEU A 109 -18.13 -1.43 -2.35
CA LEU A 109 -17.15 -1.07 -3.39
C LEU A 109 -17.61 -1.40 -4.82
N ASN A 110 -18.29 -2.53 -5.01
CA ASN A 110 -18.83 -2.97 -6.30
C ASN A 110 -19.84 -1.97 -6.91
N LYS A 111 -20.37 -1.06 -6.09
CA LYS A 111 -21.31 0.00 -6.51
C LYS A 111 -20.64 1.36 -6.67
N THR A 112 -19.32 1.43 -6.54
CA THR A 112 -18.56 2.68 -6.49
C THR A 112 -17.40 2.67 -7.47
N SER A 113 -16.91 3.86 -7.81
CA SER A 113 -15.64 4.00 -8.54
C SER A 113 -14.53 4.37 -7.58
N PHE A 114 -13.36 3.74 -7.76
CA PHE A 114 -12.19 3.91 -6.89
C PHE A 114 -10.89 3.96 -7.71
N PRO A 115 -10.76 4.88 -8.69
CA PRO A 115 -9.56 5.01 -9.49
C PRO A 115 -8.35 5.37 -8.60
N PRO A 116 -7.14 4.92 -8.96
CA PRO A 116 -6.79 4.23 -10.19
C PRO A 116 -7.00 2.71 -10.13
N TYR A 117 -7.46 2.17 -9.00
CA TYR A 117 -7.57 0.74 -8.80
C TYR A 117 -8.81 0.13 -9.46
N ARG A 118 -8.76 -1.19 -9.66
CA ARG A 118 -9.88 -2.03 -10.07
C ARG A 118 -9.76 -3.39 -9.39
N PHE A 119 -10.87 -4.09 -9.20
CA PHE A 119 -10.80 -5.50 -8.80
C PHE A 119 -9.97 -6.29 -9.81
N TYR A 120 -9.10 -7.15 -9.29
CA TYR A 120 -8.27 -8.05 -10.07
C TYR A 120 -8.73 -9.49 -9.86
N SER A 121 -8.75 -10.26 -10.95
CA SER A 121 -8.94 -11.70 -10.94
C SER A 121 -8.16 -12.30 -12.11
N GLU A 122 -7.42 -13.38 -11.87
CA GLU A 122 -6.62 -14.07 -12.91
C GLU A 122 -7.50 -14.67 -14.02
N SER A 123 -8.73 -15.04 -13.68
CA SER A 123 -9.72 -15.58 -14.62
C SER A 123 -11.08 -14.92 -14.40
N ILE A 124 -11.98 -15.08 -15.38
CA ILE A 124 -13.37 -14.66 -15.22
C ILE A 124 -14.03 -15.65 -14.26
N THR A 125 -13.92 -15.36 -12.96
CA THR A 125 -14.65 -16.04 -11.90
C THR A 125 -16.03 -15.41 -11.78
N LYS A 126 -17.05 -16.28 -11.75
CA LYS A 126 -18.40 -15.88 -11.36
C LYS A 126 -18.51 -16.10 -9.87
N SER A 127 -19.00 -15.10 -9.16
CA SER A 127 -19.24 -15.19 -7.73
C SER A 127 -20.63 -14.67 -7.41
N SER A 128 -21.21 -15.12 -6.32
CA SER A 128 -22.54 -14.74 -5.89
C SER A 128 -22.48 -14.12 -4.50
N PHE A 129 -23.20 -13.02 -4.31
CA PHE A 129 -23.44 -12.47 -2.98
C PHE A 129 -24.59 -13.22 -2.31
N PHE A 130 -24.40 -13.56 -1.04
CA PHE A 130 -25.39 -14.15 -0.17
C PHE A 130 -25.63 -13.27 1.05
N ASN A 131 -26.90 -13.13 1.42
CA ASN A 131 -27.31 -12.56 2.69
C ASN A 131 -27.62 -13.69 3.68
N CYS A 132 -26.75 -13.84 4.68
CA CYS A 132 -26.81 -14.82 5.74
C CYS A 132 -27.35 -14.23 7.06
N SER A 133 -28.13 -13.14 7.03
CA SER A 133 -28.69 -12.54 8.27
C SER A 133 -29.62 -13.51 9.02
N SER A 134 -30.23 -14.47 8.31
CA SER A 134 -31.02 -15.56 8.89
C SER A 134 -30.18 -16.73 9.41
N PHE A 135 -28.88 -16.74 9.12
CA PHE A 135 -27.96 -17.80 9.53
C PHE A 135 -27.60 -17.62 11.00
N LYS A 136 -28.08 -18.54 11.83
CA LYS A 136 -27.99 -18.42 13.30
C LYS A 136 -26.66 -18.94 13.89
N LYS A 137 -25.63 -19.13 13.05
CA LYS A 137 -24.30 -19.58 13.48
C LYS A 137 -23.28 -18.51 13.12
N ARG A 138 -22.20 -18.39 13.91
CA ARG A 138 -21.11 -17.44 13.65
C ARG A 138 -20.32 -17.77 12.38
N HIS A 139 -20.21 -19.05 12.03
CA HIS A 139 -19.30 -19.50 10.99
C HIS A 139 -20.03 -20.41 10.00
N LEU A 140 -19.83 -20.15 8.71
CA LEU A 140 -20.16 -21.09 7.64
C LEU A 140 -19.23 -22.31 7.72
N ARG A 141 -19.58 -23.38 7.03
CA ARG A 141 -18.78 -24.61 7.04
C ARG A 141 -17.69 -24.57 5.94
N ASN A 142 -16.68 -23.73 6.14
CA ASN A 142 -15.50 -23.57 5.25
C ASN A 142 -14.18 -23.78 6.02
N GLU A 143 -13.13 -24.27 5.35
CA GLU A 143 -11.75 -24.36 5.87
C GLU A 143 -11.19 -23.02 6.35
N ASP A 144 -11.57 -21.92 5.67
CA ASP A 144 -11.20 -20.54 6.05
C ASP A 144 -11.68 -20.14 7.46
N GLN A 145 -12.66 -20.87 8.00
CA GLN A 145 -13.29 -20.59 9.29
C GLN A 145 -12.58 -21.22 10.48
N SER A 146 -11.47 -21.93 10.24
CA SER A 146 -10.50 -22.33 11.28
C SER A 146 -9.55 -21.19 11.70
N SER A 147 -9.54 -20.09 10.95
CA SER A 147 -8.70 -18.92 11.19
C SER A 147 -9.30 -17.99 12.25
N GLN A 148 -8.42 -17.38 13.06
CA GLN A 148 -8.79 -16.29 13.99
C GLN A 148 -9.37 -15.06 13.27
N ARG A 149 -9.09 -14.91 11.97
CA ARG A 149 -9.61 -13.80 11.14
C ARG A 149 -10.92 -14.13 10.43
N SER A 150 -11.52 -15.29 10.70
CA SER A 150 -12.75 -15.71 10.04
C SER A 150 -13.89 -14.69 10.20
N GLN A 151 -14.63 -14.48 9.12
CA GLN A 151 -15.79 -13.58 9.13
C GLN A 151 -16.87 -14.14 10.06
N ASP A 152 -17.34 -13.34 11.01
CA ASP A 152 -18.49 -13.66 11.86
C ASP A 152 -19.79 -13.33 11.13
N MET A 153 -20.56 -14.35 10.75
CA MET A 153 -21.85 -14.20 10.05
C MET A 153 -22.93 -13.50 10.87
N ILE A 154 -22.81 -13.42 12.20
CA ILE A 154 -23.75 -12.67 13.03
C ILE A 154 -23.50 -11.17 12.87
N THR A 155 -22.23 -10.75 12.92
CA THR A 155 -21.85 -9.34 12.82
C THR A 155 -21.82 -8.86 11.37
N CYS A 156 -21.36 -9.73 10.47
CA CYS A 156 -21.13 -9.45 9.05
C CYS A 156 -21.79 -10.55 8.20
N PRO A 157 -23.11 -10.45 7.99
CA PRO A 157 -23.92 -11.51 7.39
C PRO A 157 -23.82 -11.60 5.87
N ILE A 158 -23.04 -10.73 5.21
CA ILE A 158 -22.88 -10.77 3.76
C ILE A 158 -21.72 -11.68 3.41
N TYR A 159 -21.93 -12.71 2.60
CA TYR A 159 -20.88 -13.62 2.14
C TYR A 159 -20.76 -13.59 0.61
N ILE A 160 -19.53 -13.69 0.12
CA ILE A 160 -19.25 -13.88 -1.32
C ILE A 160 -18.80 -15.33 -1.50
N SER A 161 -19.49 -16.06 -2.37
CA SER A 161 -19.16 -17.43 -2.71
C SER A 161 -18.80 -17.51 -4.18
N ASP A 162 -17.75 -18.25 -4.51
CA ASP A 162 -17.31 -18.45 -5.88
C ASP A 162 -18.10 -19.55 -6.57
N SER A 163 -18.13 -19.56 -7.90
CA SER A 163 -18.90 -20.54 -8.68
C SER A 163 -18.47 -21.99 -8.48
N TYR A 164 -17.28 -22.21 -7.93
CA TYR A 164 -16.75 -23.55 -7.62
C TYR A 164 -17.16 -24.04 -6.23
N ASP A 165 -17.68 -23.16 -5.37
CA ASP A 165 -18.08 -23.52 -4.03
C ASP A 165 -19.38 -24.34 -4.02
N SER A 166 -19.42 -25.33 -3.13
CA SER A 166 -20.65 -26.07 -2.87
C SER A 166 -21.53 -25.32 -1.88
N VAL A 167 -22.66 -24.81 -2.36
CA VAL A 167 -23.70 -24.15 -1.52
C VAL A 167 -24.14 -25.04 -0.36
N ILE A 168 -24.19 -26.36 -0.55
CA ILE A 168 -24.56 -27.31 0.49
C ILE A 168 -23.41 -27.50 1.49
N ALA A 169 -22.18 -27.67 0.99
CA ALA A 169 -21.03 -27.91 1.87
C ALA A 169 -20.76 -26.71 2.78
N LEU A 170 -21.00 -25.49 2.28
CA LEU A 170 -20.81 -24.24 3.01
C LEU A 170 -21.98 -23.84 3.91
N ASP A 171 -23.07 -24.63 3.99
CA ASP A 171 -24.34 -24.28 4.69
C ASP A 171 -25.05 -23.02 4.12
N LEU A 172 -24.70 -22.57 2.90
CA LEU A 172 -25.30 -21.40 2.24
C LEU A 172 -26.79 -21.58 1.87
N VAL A 173 -27.31 -22.81 1.95
CA VAL A 173 -28.75 -23.10 1.80
C VAL A 173 -29.63 -22.34 2.79
N SER A 174 -29.07 -21.91 3.93
CA SER A 174 -29.78 -21.10 4.95
C SER A 174 -29.69 -19.60 4.70
N CYS A 175 -28.94 -19.19 3.68
CA CYS A 175 -28.75 -17.81 3.26
C CYS A 175 -29.59 -17.50 2.01
N THR A 176 -29.88 -16.22 1.79
CA THR A 176 -30.59 -15.75 0.59
C THR A 176 -29.58 -15.29 -0.45
N LYS A 177 -29.57 -15.91 -1.63
CA LYS A 177 -28.78 -15.40 -2.77
C LYS A 177 -29.28 -14.03 -3.18
N MET A 178 -28.38 -13.05 -3.27
CA MET A 178 -28.70 -11.67 -3.63
C MET A 178 -28.59 -11.45 -5.14
N PHE A 179 -27.37 -11.59 -5.68
CA PHE A 179 -27.08 -11.41 -7.11
C PHE A 179 -25.73 -12.02 -7.47
N ASP A 180 -25.52 -12.22 -8.78
CA ASP A 180 -24.25 -12.67 -9.36
C ASP A 180 -23.36 -11.50 -9.74
N THR A 181 -22.05 -11.69 -9.61
CA THR A 181 -21.01 -10.75 -10.01
C THR A 181 -19.88 -11.49 -10.74
N SER A 182 -19.04 -10.74 -11.44
CA SER A 182 -17.89 -11.28 -12.15
C SER A 182 -16.65 -10.45 -11.82
N ASN A 183 -15.48 -11.08 -11.90
CA ASN A 183 -14.18 -10.44 -11.70
C ASN A 183 -13.95 -9.90 -10.27
N ILE A 184 -14.67 -10.45 -9.30
CA ILE A 184 -14.42 -10.26 -7.88
C ILE A 184 -14.14 -11.65 -7.33
N PHE A 185 -12.92 -11.85 -6.85
CA PHE A 185 -12.50 -13.11 -6.24
C PHE A 185 -12.03 -12.80 -4.83
N VAL A 186 -12.63 -13.48 -3.85
CA VAL A 186 -12.26 -13.34 -2.44
C VAL A 186 -11.59 -14.63 -2.01
N GLN A 187 -10.28 -14.55 -1.75
CA GLN A 187 -9.49 -15.70 -1.35
C GLN A 187 -8.95 -15.47 0.05
N TYR A 188 -9.14 -16.44 0.96
CA TYR A 188 -8.63 -16.36 2.33
C TYR A 188 -8.98 -15.03 3.03
N LEU A 189 -10.20 -14.52 2.82
CA LEU A 189 -10.72 -13.27 3.40
C LEU A 189 -10.01 -12.00 2.90
N SER A 190 -9.31 -12.11 1.78
CA SER A 190 -8.65 -11.00 1.09
C SER A 190 -9.18 -10.85 -0.34
N VAL A 191 -9.03 -9.66 -0.91
CA VAL A 191 -9.37 -9.37 -2.30
C VAL A 191 -8.20 -8.68 -2.98
N SER A 192 -7.98 -9.02 -4.25
CA SER A 192 -6.93 -8.41 -5.05
C SER A 192 -7.45 -7.19 -5.81
N LEU A 193 -6.70 -6.09 -5.73
CA LEU A 193 -6.86 -4.91 -6.56
C LEU A 193 -5.68 -4.82 -7.53
N SER A 194 -5.91 -4.33 -8.74
CA SER A 194 -4.85 -3.98 -9.68
C SER A 194 -4.72 -2.47 -9.78
N TRP A 195 -3.51 -1.99 -10.05
CA TRP A 195 -3.25 -0.58 -10.39
C TRP A 195 -2.59 -0.47 -11.77
N PRO A 196 -2.72 0.67 -12.46
CA PRO A 196 -2.11 0.86 -13.78
C PRO A 196 -0.60 0.93 -13.69
N GLU A 197 0.09 0.30 -14.64
CA GLU A 197 1.54 0.43 -14.77
C GLU A 197 1.94 1.90 -14.97
N GLN A 198 2.98 2.31 -14.28
CA GLN A 198 3.53 3.66 -14.37
C GLN A 198 4.71 3.70 -15.33
N ASN A 199 4.92 4.85 -15.98
CA ASN A 199 6.00 5.04 -16.96
C ASN A 199 7.41 5.03 -16.32
N CYS A 200 7.90 3.87 -15.94
CA CYS A 200 9.21 3.69 -15.29
C CYS A 200 10.23 2.92 -16.14
N THR A 201 9.85 2.43 -17.32
CA THR A 201 10.73 1.68 -18.24
C THR A 201 12.02 2.44 -18.54
N LYS A 202 11.94 3.76 -18.74
CA LYS A 202 13.10 4.63 -19.00
C LYS A 202 14.07 4.70 -17.81
N CYS A 203 13.56 4.63 -16.57
CA CYS A 203 14.40 4.65 -15.38
C CYS A 203 15.05 3.28 -15.15
N LYS A 204 14.27 2.20 -15.28
CA LYS A 204 14.77 0.82 -15.21
C LYS A 204 15.90 0.58 -16.21
N ALA A 205 15.76 1.03 -17.46
CA ALA A 205 16.81 0.94 -18.49
C ALA A 205 18.10 1.69 -18.15
N LYS A 206 18.04 2.73 -17.32
CA LYS A 206 19.19 3.49 -16.83
C LYS A 206 19.74 2.95 -15.50
N SER A 207 19.26 1.81 -15.02
CA SER A 207 19.55 1.30 -13.67
C SER A 207 19.23 2.34 -12.56
N MET A 208 18.22 3.19 -12.81
CA MET A 208 17.74 4.21 -11.89
C MET A 208 16.38 3.82 -11.32
N LYS A 209 16.09 4.25 -10.10
CA LYS A 209 14.76 4.08 -9.50
C LYS A 209 13.80 5.15 -10.02
N CYS A 210 12.51 4.86 -9.91
CA CYS A 210 11.43 5.70 -10.39
C CYS A 210 10.70 6.32 -9.21
N LYS A 211 10.39 7.62 -9.28
CA LYS A 211 9.59 8.30 -8.27
C LYS A 211 8.58 9.24 -8.88
N TRP A 212 7.63 9.62 -8.05
CA TRP A 212 6.67 10.67 -8.33
C TRP A 212 7.34 12.03 -8.42
N LYS A 213 7.01 12.80 -9.45
CA LYS A 213 7.45 14.19 -9.57
C LYS A 213 6.64 15.06 -8.60
N ASN A 214 7.31 15.89 -7.81
CA ASN A 214 6.69 16.74 -6.79
C ASN A 214 6.04 18.03 -7.36
N ASN A 215 5.75 18.07 -8.66
CA ASN A 215 5.14 19.25 -9.31
C ASN A 215 3.63 19.04 -9.43
N ASN A 216 2.84 20.13 -9.53
CA ASN A 216 1.37 20.14 -9.69
C ASN A 216 0.81 19.37 -10.91
N THR A 217 1.64 18.65 -11.68
CA THR A 217 1.16 17.76 -12.74
C THR A 217 1.03 16.34 -12.21
N LYS A 218 -0.20 15.96 -11.83
CA LYS A 218 -0.55 14.59 -11.43
C LYS A 218 -0.14 13.58 -12.52
N GLY A 219 0.46 12.47 -12.11
CA GLY A 219 0.79 11.30 -12.93
C GLY A 219 2.17 11.34 -13.59
N LYS A 220 3.01 12.34 -13.32
CA LYS A 220 4.37 12.39 -13.89
C LYS A 220 5.38 11.71 -12.99
N THR A 221 6.20 10.86 -13.61
CA THR A 221 7.32 10.17 -12.97
C THR A 221 8.65 10.81 -13.36
N GLU A 222 9.66 10.66 -12.50
CA GLU A 222 11.05 11.02 -12.77
C GLU A 222 12.02 9.94 -12.27
N CYS A 223 13.23 9.92 -12.84
CA CYS A 223 14.26 8.96 -12.48
C CYS A 223 15.18 9.53 -11.40
N PHE A 224 15.47 8.72 -10.38
CA PHE A 224 16.43 9.05 -9.33
C PHE A 224 17.52 7.98 -9.23
N ASP A 225 18.75 8.42 -9.02
CA ASP A 225 19.92 7.56 -8.97
C ASP A 225 20.31 7.25 -7.52
N CYS A 226 20.25 5.98 -7.16
CA CYS A 226 20.65 5.49 -5.84
C CYS A 226 22.16 5.35 -5.66
N ASN A 227 22.92 5.39 -6.75
CA ASN A 227 24.36 5.20 -6.76
C ASN A 227 25.15 6.51 -6.74
N LYS A 228 24.48 7.67 -6.65
CA LYS A 228 25.16 8.94 -6.37
C LYS A 228 25.78 8.91 -4.98
N LYS A 229 26.94 8.29 -4.86
CA LYS A 229 27.81 8.34 -3.68
C LYS A 229 28.08 9.81 -3.34
N ARG A 230 28.11 10.09 -2.03
CA ARG A 230 28.62 11.30 -1.39
C ARG A 230 29.56 12.07 -2.31
N LYS A 231 29.28 13.34 -2.59
CA LYS A 231 30.39 14.26 -2.89
C LYS A 231 31.31 14.17 -1.67
N THR A 232 32.37 13.39 -1.76
CA THR A 232 33.48 13.51 -0.82
C THR A 232 33.91 14.95 -0.96
N ILE A 233 33.64 15.75 0.08
CA ILE A 233 34.29 17.04 0.23
C ILE A 233 35.78 16.69 0.30
N GLN A 234 36.47 16.82 -0.83
CA GLN A 234 37.92 16.83 -0.82
C GLN A 234 38.29 18.08 -0.04
N ILE A 235 38.58 17.92 1.25
CA ILE A 235 39.23 18.97 2.03
C ILE A 235 40.57 19.20 1.31
N PRO A 236 40.79 20.37 0.69
CA PRO A 236 42.06 20.64 0.05
C PRO A 236 43.16 20.49 1.12
N LYS A 237 44.26 19.82 0.78
CA LYS A 237 45.39 19.55 1.70
C LYS A 237 45.94 20.82 2.37
N SER A 238 45.61 22.01 1.86
CA SER A 238 45.94 23.31 2.46
C SER A 238 45.28 23.57 3.83
N LEU A 239 44.24 22.83 4.23
CA LEU A 239 43.58 22.98 5.54
C LEU A 239 44.12 22.04 6.64
N ILE A 240 45.10 21.18 6.34
CA ILE A 240 45.64 20.20 7.30
C ILE A 240 46.85 20.75 8.08
N TYR A 241 47.43 21.87 7.66
CA TYR A 241 48.58 22.48 8.36
C TYR A 241 48.23 23.84 8.97
N ALA A 242 47.60 23.82 10.14
CA ALA A 242 47.58 24.98 11.05
C ALA A 242 47.33 24.51 12.49
N SER A 243 48.28 23.77 13.07
CA SER A 243 48.45 23.69 14.53
C SER A 243 49.87 23.28 14.89
N THR A 244 50.80 24.20 14.72
CA THR A 244 51.96 24.32 15.63
C THR A 244 52.17 25.81 15.87
N GLY A 245 52.11 26.21 17.13
CA GLY A 245 52.10 27.59 17.61
C GLY A 245 51.57 27.60 19.03
#